data_AF-A0A2V1D4H6-F1
#
_entry.id   AF-A0A2V1D4H6-F1
#
_cell.length_a   1.000
_cell.length_b   1.000
_cell.length_c   1.000
_cell.angle_alpha   90.00
_cell.angle_beta   90.00
_cell.angle_gamma   90.00
#
_symmetry.space_group_name_H-M   'P 1'
#
loop_
_entity.id
_entity.type
_entity.pdbx_description
1 polymer ?
#
loop_
_entity_poly.entity_id
_entity_poly.type
_entity_poly.pdbx_seq_one_letter_code
_entity_poly.pdbx_strand_id
1 'polypeptide(L)'
;GNTREQAYVSYFGRDPAVLRELLDECRRHYLDTVKNKTCVFEHQGDRWKTSKSMAKREMSTVIIDKKLKEMLLDDVAEFLDPKTRTWYSRRGLPYQRGYLLHGPPGTGKSSLCLSIAGHFDLDVYVLTMSSLNDHSLKSLFAELPQHCIVLIEDVDATAVHRKPDGS
;
A
#
# COMPACT_ATOMS: atom_id res chain seq x y z
N GLY A 1 9.30 -16.08 17.75
CA GLY A 1 10.47 -16.60 17.03
C GLY A 1 10.12 -16.66 15.56
N ASN A 2 10.88 -15.99 14.70
CA ASN A 2 10.62 -15.96 13.26
C ASN A 2 11.48 -17.05 12.62
N THR A 3 10.87 -18.18 12.24
CA THR A 3 11.57 -19.29 11.59
C THR A 3 11.87 -18.85 10.16
N ARG A 4 13.15 -18.76 9.81
CA ARG A 4 13.58 -18.42 8.46
C ARG A 4 13.31 -19.62 7.56
N GLU A 5 12.23 -19.60 6.79
CA GLU A 5 11.96 -20.64 5.81
C GLU A 5 12.90 -20.47 4.62
N GLN A 6 13.61 -21.54 4.28
CA GLN A 6 14.49 -21.61 3.11
C GLN A 6 13.92 -22.64 2.15
N ALA A 7 13.75 -22.24 0.90
CA ALA A 7 13.38 -23.12 -0.19
C ALA A 7 14.58 -23.29 -1.14
N TYR A 8 14.85 -24.53 -1.54
CA TYR A 8 15.90 -24.88 -2.49
C TYR A 8 15.28 -25.53 -3.72
N VAL A 9 15.70 -25.10 -4.91
CA VAL A 9 15.32 -25.71 -6.19
C VAL A 9 16.59 -26.23 -6.86
N SER A 10 16.64 -27.54 -7.08
CA SER A 10 17.77 -28.22 -7.74
C SER A 10 17.25 -28.93 -8.99
N TYR A 11 18.00 -28.87 -10.09
CA TYR A 11 17.66 -29.57 -11.33
C TYR A 11 18.90 -30.27 -11.90
N PHE A 12 18.68 -31.33 -12.68
CA PHE A 12 19.75 -32.07 -13.34
C PHE A 12 19.76 -31.72 -14.83
N GLY A 13 20.77 -30.98 -15.28
CA GLY A 13 20.89 -30.54 -16.66
C GLY A 13 21.99 -29.48 -16.84
N ARG A 14 22.45 -29.30 -18.07
CA ARG A 14 23.42 -28.23 -18.42
C ARG A 14 22.75 -26.98 -18.99
N ASP A 15 21.45 -27.05 -19.28
CA ASP A 15 20.71 -25.97 -19.90
C ASP A 15 19.95 -25.14 -18.86
N PRO A 16 20.39 -23.88 -18.60
CA PRO A 16 19.69 -22.98 -17.68
C PRO A 16 18.34 -22.46 -18.21
N ALA A 17 17.96 -22.77 -19.46
CA ALA A 17 16.64 -22.44 -19.99
C ALA A 17 15.51 -23.11 -19.18
N VAL A 18 15.69 -24.37 -18.77
CA VAL A 18 14.66 -25.14 -18.04
C VAL A 18 14.28 -24.47 -16.72
N LEU A 19 15.28 -23.99 -15.96
CA LEU A 19 15.03 -23.31 -14.69
C LEU A 19 14.39 -21.93 -14.90
N ARG A 20 14.75 -21.23 -15.99
CA ARG A 20 14.14 -19.94 -16.36
C ARG A 20 12.68 -20.12 -16.76
N GLU A 21 12.37 -21.14 -17.56
CA GLU A 21 10.99 -21.46 -17.95
C GLU A 21 10.12 -21.80 -16.73
N LEU A 22 10.64 -22.59 -15.79
CA LEU A 22 9.96 -22.88 -14.53
C LEU A 22 9.68 -21.59 -13.73
N LEU A 23 10.69 -20.73 -13.56
CA LEU A 23 10.54 -19.47 -12.83
C LEU A 23 9.53 -18.53 -13.53
N ASP A 24 9.55 -18.47 -14.85
CA ASP A 24 8.60 -17.67 -15.64
C ASP A 24 7.17 -18.25 -15.58
N GLU A 25 7.02 -19.57 -15.51
CA GLU A 25 5.73 -20.22 -15.26
C GLU A 25 5.21 -19.91 -13.86
N CYS A 26 6.03 -20.08 -12.82
CA CYS A 26 5.68 -19.71 -11.44
C CYS A 26 5.29 -18.24 -11.35
N ARG A 27 6.06 -17.35 -12.00
CA ARG A 27 5.76 -15.91 -12.05
C ARG A 27 4.43 -15.65 -12.73
N ARG A 28 4.15 -16.25 -13.90
CA ARG A 28 2.88 -16.10 -14.60
C ARG A 28 1.70 -16.58 -13.75
N HIS A 29 1.84 -17.74 -13.10
CA HIS A 29 0.79 -18.31 -12.27
C HIS A 29 0.54 -17.46 -11.01
N TYR A 30 1.61 -16.96 -10.37
CA TYR A 30 1.50 -16.01 -9.27
C TYR A 30 0.78 -14.73 -9.71
N LEU A 31 1.22 -14.13 -10.83
CA LEU A 31 0.62 -12.92 -11.37
C LEU A 31 -0.86 -13.11 -11.68
N ASP A 32 -1.27 -14.27 -12.19
CA ASP A 32 -2.68 -14.59 -12.44
C ASP A 32 -3.49 -14.79 -11.15
N THR A 33 -2.86 -15.34 -10.10
CA THR A 33 -3.49 -15.57 -8.80
C THR A 33 -3.73 -14.28 -8.02
N VAL A 34 -2.83 -13.29 -8.15
CA VAL A 34 -2.97 -11.95 -7.57
C VAL A 34 -3.65 -10.97 -8.52
N LYS A 35 -3.84 -11.36 -9.79
CA LYS A 35 -4.57 -10.57 -10.78
C LYS A 35 -5.94 -10.22 -10.23
N ASN A 36 -6.30 -8.96 -10.37
CA ASN A 36 -7.58 -8.42 -9.94
C ASN A 36 -7.88 -8.50 -8.44
N LYS A 37 -6.86 -8.63 -7.59
CA LYS A 37 -7.00 -8.51 -6.15
C LYS A 37 -6.23 -7.33 -5.60
N THR A 38 -6.75 -6.76 -4.52
CA THR A 38 -6.08 -5.80 -3.64
C THR A 38 -5.97 -6.45 -2.27
N CYS A 39 -4.76 -6.59 -1.74
CA CYS A 39 -4.57 -7.08 -0.39
C CYS A 39 -4.63 -5.91 0.59
N VAL A 40 -5.27 -6.15 1.72
CA VAL A 40 -5.36 -5.23 2.85
C VAL A 40 -4.60 -5.84 4.01
N PHE A 41 -3.67 -5.07 4.55
CA PHE A 41 -2.86 -5.42 5.70
C PHE A 41 -3.26 -4.52 6.87
N GLU A 42 -3.34 -5.10 8.05
CA GLU A 42 -3.56 -4.40 9.31
C GLU A 42 -2.41 -4.74 10.25
N HIS A 43 -2.11 -3.83 11.19
CA HIS A 43 -1.06 -4.08 12.17
C HIS A 43 -1.58 -4.93 13.34
N GLN A 44 -0.73 -5.86 13.80
CA GLN A 44 -0.93 -6.58 15.06
C GLN A 44 0.34 -6.42 15.90
N GLY A 45 0.31 -5.45 16.82
CA GLY A 45 1.52 -4.96 17.47
C GLY A 45 2.43 -4.28 16.45
N ASP A 46 3.68 -4.71 16.37
CA ASP A 46 4.70 -4.04 15.55
C ASP A 46 4.85 -4.66 14.16
N ARG A 47 3.88 -5.47 13.71
CA ARG A 47 3.98 -6.28 12.49
C ARG A 47 2.75 -6.16 11.62
N TRP A 48 2.97 -6.18 10.30
CA TRP A 48 1.89 -6.27 9.32
C TRP A 48 1.36 -7.69 9.19
N LYS A 49 0.03 -7.81 9.14
CA LYS A 49 -0.69 -9.06 8.91
C LYS A 49 -1.71 -8.84 7.80
N THR A 50 -1.80 -9.80 6.88
CA THR A 50 -2.87 -9.81 5.88
C THR A 50 -4.20 -9.92 6.60
N SER A 51 -5.05 -8.91 6.43
CA SER A 51 -6.41 -8.87 6.95
C SER A 51 -7.37 -9.47 5.94
N LYS A 52 -7.36 -8.94 4.71
CA LYS A 52 -8.32 -9.32 3.64
C LYS A 52 -7.63 -9.32 2.28
N SER A 53 -8.14 -10.14 1.37
CA SER A 53 -7.86 -10.04 -0.06
C SER A 53 -9.19 -9.85 -0.76
N MET A 54 -9.35 -8.73 -1.46
CA MET A 54 -10.61 -8.32 -2.06
C MET A 54 -10.44 -8.18 -3.56
N ALA A 55 -11.50 -8.46 -4.32
CA ALA A 55 -11.51 -8.12 -5.75
C ALA A 55 -11.34 -6.61 -5.91
N LYS A 56 -10.58 -6.20 -6.93
CA LYS A 56 -10.41 -4.78 -7.26
C LYS A 56 -11.77 -4.14 -7.50
N ARG A 57 -11.99 -3.01 -6.85
CA ARG A 57 -13.17 -2.19 -7.07
C ARG A 57 -12.88 -1.19 -8.18
N GLU A 58 -13.66 -1.28 -9.26
CA GLU A 58 -13.55 -0.35 -10.38
C GLU A 58 -13.80 1.10 -9.95
N MET A 59 -12.92 2.02 -10.33
CA MET A 59 -13.00 3.45 -10.01
C MET A 59 -14.26 4.13 -10.55
N SER A 60 -14.88 3.55 -11.59
CA SER A 60 -16.17 4.00 -12.13
C SER A 60 -17.32 3.85 -11.11
N THR A 61 -17.22 2.89 -10.18
CA THR A 61 -18.24 2.62 -9.14
C THR A 61 -18.17 3.57 -7.95
N VAL A 62 -17.15 4.43 -7.88
CA VAL A 62 -16.99 5.43 -6.82
C VAL A 62 -17.68 6.73 -7.24
N ILE A 63 -18.66 7.17 -6.47
CA ILE A 63 -19.43 8.38 -6.77
C ILE A 63 -18.81 9.56 -6.02
N ILE A 64 -18.03 10.37 -6.73
CA ILE A 64 -17.48 11.66 -6.28
C ILE A 64 -17.47 12.62 -7.47
N ASP A 65 -17.20 13.91 -7.23
CA ASP A 65 -17.03 14.88 -8.31
C ASP A 65 -16.03 14.38 -9.36
N LYS A 66 -16.41 14.46 -10.63
CA LYS A 66 -15.63 13.89 -11.74
C LYS A 66 -14.27 14.56 -11.86
N LYS A 67 -14.22 15.89 -11.74
CA LYS A 67 -12.98 16.66 -11.86
C LYS A 67 -12.03 16.35 -10.70
N LEU A 68 -12.55 16.23 -9.48
CA LEU A 68 -11.78 15.79 -8.32
C LEU A 68 -11.22 14.37 -8.51
N LYS A 69 -12.03 13.44 -9.05
CA LYS A 69 -11.59 12.07 -9.33
C LYS A 69 -10.44 12.04 -10.33
N GLU A 70 -10.58 12.75 -11.45
CA GLU A 70 -9.56 12.85 -12.50
C GLU A 70 -8.28 13.45 -11.95
N MET A 71 -8.36 14.60 -11.26
CA MET A 71 -7.21 15.24 -10.63
C MET A 71 -6.45 14.31 -9.68
N LEU A 72 -7.17 13.52 -8.87
CA LEU A 72 -6.55 12.59 -7.92
C LEU A 72 -5.88 11.41 -8.64
N LEU A 73 -6.52 10.84 -9.64
CA LEU A 73 -5.95 9.73 -10.42
C LEU A 73 -4.71 10.18 -11.21
N ASP A 74 -4.77 11.35 -11.82
CA ASP A 74 -3.65 11.91 -12.59
C ASP A 74 -2.44 12.17 -11.69
N ASP A 75 -2.66 12.73 -10.49
CA ASP A 75 -1.58 12.97 -9.51
C ASP A 75 -0.93 11.68 -9.00
N VAL A 76 -1.73 10.64 -8.74
CA VAL A 76 -1.20 9.33 -8.34
C VAL A 76 -0.43 8.70 -9.50
N ALA A 77 -0.96 8.76 -10.73
CA ALA A 77 -0.29 8.22 -11.91
C ALA A 77 1.05 8.93 -12.17
N GLU A 78 1.09 10.26 -12.07
CA GLU A 78 2.33 11.03 -12.17
C GLU A 78 3.32 10.66 -11.07
N PHE A 79 2.86 10.55 -9.82
CA PHE A 79 3.71 10.17 -8.71
C PHE A 79 4.37 8.80 -8.93
N LEU A 80 3.60 7.81 -9.42
CA LEU A 80 4.08 6.45 -9.66
C LEU A 80 4.97 6.32 -10.91
N ASP A 81 5.03 7.33 -11.78
CA ASP A 81 5.90 7.30 -12.97
C ASP A 81 7.38 7.16 -12.54
N PRO A 82 8.15 6.21 -13.11
CA PRO A 82 9.57 6.02 -12.79
C PRO A 82 10.44 7.28 -12.95
N LYS A 83 10.05 8.21 -13.83
CA LYS A 83 10.72 9.50 -14.02
C LYS A 83 10.53 10.38 -12.79
N THR A 84 9.35 10.40 -12.20
CA THR A 84 9.07 11.14 -10.95
C THR A 84 9.92 10.59 -9.82
N ARG A 85 10.00 9.27 -9.66
CA ARG A 85 10.91 8.65 -8.68
C ARG A 85 12.37 9.07 -8.88
N THR A 86 12.83 9.10 -10.12
CA THR A 86 14.19 9.55 -10.47
C THR A 86 14.40 11.04 -10.14
N TRP A 87 13.39 11.87 -10.40
CA TRP A 87 13.39 13.30 -10.10
C TRP A 87 13.54 13.59 -8.61
N TYR A 88 12.85 12.83 -7.75
CA TYR A 88 12.95 12.93 -6.28
C TYR A 88 14.36 12.52 -5.81
N SER A 89 14.84 11.37 -6.29
CA SER A 89 16.16 10.83 -5.92
C SER A 89 17.30 11.80 -6.28
N ARG A 90 17.27 12.39 -7.49
CA ARG A 90 18.29 13.36 -7.93
C ARG A 90 18.35 14.63 -7.07
N ARG A 91 17.27 14.96 -6.37
CA ARG A 91 17.19 16.13 -5.48
C ARG A 91 17.37 15.78 -4.01
N GLY A 92 17.59 14.51 -3.67
CA GLY A 92 17.67 14.05 -2.29
C GLY A 92 16.35 14.22 -1.52
N LEU A 93 15.21 14.29 -2.22
CA LEU A 93 13.90 14.45 -1.59
C LEU A 93 13.32 13.07 -1.20
N PRO A 94 12.65 12.96 -0.04
CA PRO A 94 11.90 11.76 0.31
C PRO A 94 10.82 11.47 -0.74
N TYR A 95 10.86 10.28 -1.33
CA TYR A 95 9.86 9.84 -2.31
C TYR A 95 8.58 9.40 -1.60
N GLN A 96 7.74 10.37 -1.25
CA GLN A 96 6.48 10.19 -0.53
C GLN A 96 5.43 11.17 -1.05
N ARG A 97 4.15 10.74 -1.06
CA ARG A 97 3.00 11.55 -1.45
C ARG A 97 1.88 11.33 -0.43
N GLY A 98 1.37 12.42 0.15
CA GLY A 98 0.34 12.38 1.17
C GLY A 98 -0.96 13.03 0.69
N TYR A 99 -2.10 12.40 0.99
CA TYR A 99 -3.43 12.91 0.68
C TYR A 99 -4.27 12.96 1.95
N LEU A 100 -5.01 14.06 2.14
CA LEU A 100 -5.98 14.20 3.23
C LEU A 100 -7.39 14.17 2.66
N LEU A 101 -8.13 13.11 2.96
CA LEU A 101 -9.54 12.98 2.63
C LEU A 101 -10.37 13.35 3.86
N HIS A 102 -11.10 14.47 3.80
CA HIS A 102 -11.94 14.93 4.89
C HIS A 102 -13.42 14.98 4.50
N GLY A 103 -14.30 14.82 5.48
CA GLY A 103 -15.76 14.86 5.30
C GLY A 103 -16.49 13.93 6.27
N PRO A 104 -17.83 13.99 6.32
CA PRO A 104 -18.64 13.20 7.25
C PRO A 104 -18.32 11.70 7.23
N PRO A 105 -18.52 10.98 8.35
CA PRO A 105 -18.41 9.52 8.36
C PRO A 105 -19.39 8.90 7.35
N GLY A 106 -19.00 7.77 6.75
CA GLY A 106 -19.85 7.08 5.76
C GLY A 106 -19.81 7.64 4.33
N THR A 107 -19.06 8.71 4.03
CA THR A 107 -18.93 9.27 2.67
C THR A 107 -18.00 8.49 1.74
N GLY A 108 -17.57 7.29 2.12
CA GLY A 108 -16.79 6.40 1.26
C GLY A 108 -15.30 6.74 1.11
N LYS A 109 -14.70 7.50 2.03
CA LYS A 109 -13.25 7.85 2.00
C LYS A 109 -12.34 6.62 1.93
N SER A 110 -12.51 5.65 2.85
CA SER A 110 -11.72 4.41 2.83
C SER A 110 -12.04 3.55 1.60
N SER A 111 -13.28 3.59 1.12
CA SER A 111 -13.68 2.94 -0.14
C SER A 111 -13.00 3.55 -1.38
N LEU A 112 -12.83 4.88 -1.41
CA LEU A 112 -12.09 5.57 -2.45
C LEU A 112 -10.62 5.14 -2.43
N CYS A 113 -9.99 5.10 -1.26
CA CYS A 113 -8.62 4.60 -1.08
C CYS A 113 -8.45 3.17 -1.64
N LEU A 114 -9.35 2.25 -1.30
CA LEU A 114 -9.31 0.87 -1.81
C LEU A 114 -9.48 0.80 -3.33
N SER A 115 -10.29 1.69 -3.91
CA SER A 115 -10.53 1.72 -5.35
C SER A 115 -9.31 2.29 -6.11
N ILE A 116 -8.65 3.30 -5.56
CA ILE A 116 -7.38 3.83 -6.08
C ILE A 116 -6.29 2.75 -6.01
N ALA A 117 -6.19 2.05 -4.88
CA ALA A 117 -5.25 0.95 -4.71
C ALA A 117 -5.47 -0.14 -5.76
N GLY A 118 -6.72 -0.55 -5.98
CA GLY A 118 -7.07 -1.49 -7.04
C GLY A 118 -6.74 -0.97 -8.44
N HIS A 119 -6.99 0.31 -8.73
CA HIS A 119 -6.71 0.90 -10.03
C HIS A 119 -5.21 0.89 -10.39
N PHE A 120 -4.33 1.06 -9.41
CA PHE A 120 -2.88 1.13 -9.59
C PHE A 120 -2.12 -0.13 -9.15
N ASP A 121 -2.83 -1.24 -8.91
CA ASP A 121 -2.24 -2.51 -8.47
C ASP A 121 -1.37 -2.38 -7.21
N LEU A 122 -1.87 -1.58 -6.26
CA LEU A 122 -1.25 -1.35 -4.96
C LEU A 122 -1.97 -2.14 -3.87
N ASP A 123 -1.19 -2.60 -2.90
CA ASP A 123 -1.73 -3.12 -1.64
C ASP A 123 -1.91 -1.99 -0.63
N VAL A 124 -2.87 -2.17 0.28
CA VAL A 124 -3.26 -1.18 1.29
C VAL A 124 -2.82 -1.64 2.67
N TYR A 125 -2.15 -0.75 3.40
CA TYR A 125 -1.69 -0.96 4.77
C TYR A 125 -2.46 -0.01 5.68
N VAL A 126 -3.40 -0.56 6.44
CA VAL A 126 -4.29 0.20 7.32
C VAL A 126 -3.62 0.38 8.68
N LEU A 127 -3.44 1.64 9.05
CA LEU A 127 -2.82 2.05 10.30
C LEU A 127 -3.83 2.79 11.16
N THR A 128 -4.33 2.12 12.20
CA THR A 128 -5.19 2.73 13.21
C THR A 128 -4.33 3.29 14.35
N MET A 129 -4.43 4.59 14.60
CA MET A 129 -3.53 5.31 15.53
C MET A 129 -3.83 5.06 17.02
N SER A 130 -5.02 4.58 17.37
CA SER A 130 -5.49 4.46 18.75
C SER A 130 -4.70 3.48 19.63
N SER A 131 -3.87 2.62 19.05
CA SER A 131 -3.13 1.56 19.76
C SER A 131 -1.61 1.60 19.55
N LEU A 132 -1.07 2.68 18.97
CA LEU A 132 0.34 2.76 18.55
C LEU A 132 1.18 3.69 19.42
N ASN A 133 2.41 3.25 19.70
CA ASN A 133 3.48 4.09 20.25
C ASN A 133 4.53 4.40 19.17
N ASP A 134 5.45 5.32 19.45
CA ASP A 134 6.50 5.74 18.50
C ASP A 134 7.42 4.60 18.04
N HIS A 135 7.66 3.60 18.89
CA HIS A 135 8.48 2.45 18.55
C HIS A 135 7.77 1.54 17.54
N SER A 136 6.52 1.18 17.84
CA SER A 136 5.65 0.40 16.96
C SER A 136 5.49 1.08 15.60
N LEU A 137 5.28 2.40 15.59
CA LEU A 137 5.15 3.18 14.36
C LEU A 137 6.42 3.09 13.50
N LYS A 138 7.60 3.30 14.09
CA LYS A 138 8.88 3.18 13.38
C LYS A 138 9.09 1.77 12.81
N SER A 139 8.79 0.74 13.60
CA SER A 139 8.90 -0.65 13.18
C SER A 139 7.97 -0.97 12.00
N LEU A 140 6.71 -0.56 12.07
CA LEU A 140 5.73 -0.76 11.01
C LEU A 140 6.14 -0.06 9.71
N PHE A 141 6.58 1.20 9.77
CA PHE A 141 7.02 1.93 8.59
C PHE A 141 8.30 1.34 7.97
N ALA A 142 9.19 0.76 8.78
CA ALA A 142 10.39 0.08 8.28
C ALA A 142 10.08 -1.23 7.54
N GLU A 143 8.94 -1.87 7.84
CA GLU A 143 8.49 -3.11 7.18
C GLU A 143 7.64 -2.87 5.92
N LEU A 144 7.32 -1.61 5.58
CA LEU A 144 6.49 -1.30 4.41
C LEU A 144 7.24 -1.61 3.09
N PRO A 145 6.55 -2.18 2.09
CA PRO A 145 7.11 -2.31 0.75
C PRO A 145 7.18 -0.95 0.06
N GLN A 146 8.04 -0.84 -0.96
CA GLN A 146 8.22 0.42 -1.71
C GLN A 146 7.02 0.85 -2.55
N HIS A 147 6.06 -0.04 -2.79
CA HIS A 147 4.92 0.17 -3.70
C HIS A 147 3.62 -0.21 -2.99
N CYS A 148 3.15 0.68 -2.10
CA CYS A 148 1.91 0.49 -1.34
C CYS A 148 1.22 1.82 -1.03
N ILE A 149 -0.03 1.72 -0.57
CA ILE A 149 -0.75 2.83 0.05
C ILE A 149 -0.82 2.57 1.56
N VAL A 150 -0.46 3.57 2.36
CA VAL A 150 -0.72 3.57 3.81
C VAL A 150 -1.99 4.36 4.06
N LEU A 151 -3.03 3.70 4.57
CA LEU A 151 -4.28 4.34 4.98
C LEU A 151 -4.24 4.57 6.48
N ILE A 152 -4.15 5.81 6.91
CA ILE A 152 -4.17 6.18 8.32
C ILE A 152 -5.60 6.54 8.72
N GLU A 153 -6.21 5.77 9.62
CA GLU A 153 -7.56 6.01 10.14
C GLU A 153 -7.52 6.55 11.58
N ASP A 154 -8.60 7.23 11.97
CA ASP A 154 -8.82 7.78 13.32
C ASP A 154 -7.73 8.72 13.84
N VAL A 155 -7.11 9.51 12.96
CA VAL A 155 -6.09 10.52 13.32
C VAL A 155 -6.64 11.52 14.34
N ASP A 156 -7.91 11.92 14.19
CA ASP A 156 -8.57 12.91 15.03
C ASP A 156 -8.68 12.46 16.50
N ALA A 157 -8.76 11.15 16.77
CA ALA A 157 -8.84 10.61 18.12
C ALA A 157 -7.53 10.79 18.92
N THR A 158 -6.40 11.03 18.25
CA THR A 158 -5.09 11.22 18.89
C THR A 158 -4.71 12.69 19.11
N ALA A 159 -5.31 13.62 18.36
CA ALA A 159 -5.03 15.05 18.47
C ALA A 159 -5.64 15.71 19.73
N VAL A 160 -6.66 15.09 20.35
CA VAL A 160 -7.41 15.66 21.49
C VAL A 160 -6.59 15.73 22.79
N HIS A 161 -5.39 15.14 22.85
CA HIS A 161 -4.52 15.19 24.03
C HIS A 161 -3.44 16.28 24.02
N ARG A 162 -3.27 17.05 22.93
CA ARG A 162 -2.50 18.30 23.01
C ARG A 162 -3.43 19.41 23.53
N LYS A 163 -3.46 19.60 24.85
CA LYS A 163 -3.92 20.87 25.42
C LYS A 163 -3.20 22.00 24.67
N PRO A 164 -3.90 23.06 24.25
CA PRO A 164 -3.21 24.27 23.83
C PRO A 164 -2.38 24.71 25.04
N ASP A 165 -1.07 24.88 24.83
CA ASP A 165 -0.23 25.57 25.82
C ASP A 165 -0.87 26.93 26.07
N GLY A 166 -1.48 27.06 27.24
CA GLY A 166 -2.17 28.26 27.66
C GLY A 166 -1.16 29.39 27.89
N SER A 167 -1.56 30.57 27.42
CA SER A 167 -1.39 31.90 28.04
C SER A 167 -0.38 32.03 29.18
#